data_AF-A0A934LBZ3-F1
#
_entry.id   AF-A0A934LBZ3-F1
#
_cell.length_a   1.000
_cell.length_b   1.000
_cell.length_c   1.000
_cell.angle_alpha   90.00
_cell.angle_beta   90.00
_cell.angle_gamma   90.00
#
_symmetry.space_group_name_H-M   'P 1'
#
loop_
_entity.id
_entity.type
_entity.pdbx_description
1 polymer ?
#
loop_
_entity_poly.entity_id
_entity_poly.type
_entity_poly.pdbx_seq_one_letter_code
_entity_poly.pdbx_strand_id
1 'polypeptide(L)' 'MFDIPERAEAMGLPLCADPDKQKFPELARHARASHLLTRDKVRLKLARRVAESGRFALLAPDAFLRRTTRPEHGLPPG' A
#
# COMPACT_ATOMS: atom_id res chain seq x y z
N MET A 1 31.43 -10.19 3.39
CA MET A 1 30.65 -9.57 2.31
C MET A 1 29.20 -9.65 2.74
N PHE A 2 28.62 -8.53 3.18
CA PHE A 2 27.21 -8.51 3.54
C PHE A 2 26.43 -8.41 2.23
N ASP A 3 25.78 -9.51 1.87
CA ASP A 3 24.78 -9.49 0.81
C ASP A 3 23.67 -8.55 1.31
N ILE A 4 23.58 -7.35 0.75
CA ILE A 4 22.48 -6.43 1.03
C ILE A 4 21.40 -6.83 0.03
N PRO A 5 20.41 -7.66 0.41
CA PRO A 5 19.36 -8.01 -0.50
C PRO A 5 18.64 -6.72 -0.92
N GLU A 6 18.29 -6.62 -2.19
CA GLU A 6 17.55 -5.49 -2.72
C GLU A 6 16.29 -5.32 -1.85
N ARG A 7 16.22 -4.20 -1.12
CA ARG A 7 15.39 -4.03 0.09
C ARG A 7 13.92 -4.39 -0.13
N ALA A 8 13.43 -4.16 -1.34
CA ALA A 8 12.08 -4.48 -1.79
C ALA A 8 11.80 -5.99 -1.89
N GLU A 9 12.76 -6.80 -2.34
CA GLU A 9 12.66 -8.27 -2.44
C GLU A 9 12.80 -8.93 -1.07
N ALA A 10 13.68 -8.41 -0.21
CA ALA A 10 13.76 -8.83 1.20
C ALA A 10 12.43 -8.57 1.93
N MET A 11 11.72 -7.53 1.51
CA MET A 11 10.34 -7.38 1.86
C MET A 11 9.49 -8.40 1.07
N GLY A 12 9.55 -8.51 -0.23
CA GLY A 12 8.56 -9.26 -1.02
C GLY A 12 7.41 -8.32 -1.37
N LEU A 13 7.80 -7.11 -1.74
CA LEU A 13 6.98 -6.15 -2.47
C LEU A 13 7.43 -6.17 -3.93
N PRO A 14 6.53 -5.94 -4.90
CA PRO A 14 6.96 -5.76 -6.28
C PRO A 14 7.86 -4.54 -6.40
N LEU A 15 8.93 -4.66 -7.18
CA LEU A 15 9.83 -3.55 -7.52
C LEU A 15 9.13 -2.55 -8.43
N CYS A 16 9.15 -1.28 -8.02
CA CYS A 16 8.79 -0.16 -8.89
C CYS A 16 10.01 0.27 -9.71
N ALA A 17 9.79 0.58 -11.00
CA ALA A 17 10.86 1.11 -11.86
C ALA A 17 11.35 2.51 -11.42
N ASP A 18 10.54 3.23 -10.65
CA ASP A 18 10.88 4.53 -10.07
C ASP A 18 11.21 4.35 -8.57
N PRO A 19 12.44 4.67 -8.13
CA PRO A 19 12.90 4.42 -6.77
C PRO A 19 12.18 5.28 -5.72
N ASP A 20 11.70 6.47 -6.09
CA ASP A 20 10.91 7.30 -5.17
C ASP A 20 9.48 6.74 -5.01
N LYS A 21 8.90 6.14 -6.05
CA LYS A 21 7.62 5.44 -5.97
C LYS A 21 7.71 4.15 -5.14
N GLN A 22 8.89 3.54 -5.03
CA GLN A 22 9.13 2.33 -4.21
C GLN A 22 9.06 2.60 -2.70
N LYS A 23 9.45 3.80 -2.24
CA LYS A 23 9.47 4.13 -0.80
C LYS A 23 8.09 4.08 -0.13
N PHE A 24 7.03 4.34 -0.88
CA PHE A 24 5.67 4.35 -0.35
C PHE A 24 5.14 2.95 0.03
N PRO A 25 5.16 1.92 -0.85
CA PRO A 25 4.78 0.57 -0.45
C PRO A 25 5.72 -0.01 0.62
N GLU A 26 7.01 0.36 0.61
CA GLU A 26 7.95 0.01 1.68
C GLU A 26 7.55 0.61 3.03
N LEU A 27 7.21 1.90 3.05
CA LEU A 27 6.75 2.58 4.27
C LEU A 27 5.44 1.97 4.78
N ALA A 28 4.46 1.75 3.90
CA ALA A 28 3.18 1.13 4.27
C ALA A 28 3.39 -0.24 4.91
N ARG A 29 4.30 -1.03 4.33
CA ARG A 29 4.65 -2.33 4.86
C ARG A 29 5.39 -2.25 6.20
N HIS A 30 6.40 -1.39 6.32
CA HIS A 30 7.12 -1.18 7.57
C HIS A 30 6.18 -0.73 8.69
N ALA A 31 5.24 0.15 8.38
CA ALA A 31 4.21 0.61 9.29
C ALA A 31 3.12 -0.44 9.59
N ARG A 32 3.15 -1.62 8.92
CA ARG A 32 2.09 -2.63 8.96
C ARG A 32 0.71 -2.03 8.68
N ALA A 33 0.65 -1.05 7.79
CA ALA A 33 -0.58 -0.38 7.41
C ALA A 33 -1.52 -1.36 6.71
N SER A 34 -2.82 -1.23 6.95
CA SER A 34 -3.84 -2.01 6.23
C SER A 34 -4.05 -1.49 4.81
N HIS A 35 -3.86 -0.18 4.60
CA HIS A 35 -4.14 0.50 3.34
C HIS A 35 -3.07 1.54 3.01
N LEU A 36 -2.77 1.66 1.72
CA LEU A 36 -1.99 2.74 1.13
C LEU A 36 -2.88 3.44 0.10
N LEU A 37 -3.12 4.74 0.26
CA LEU A 37 -4.00 5.50 -0.62
C LEU A 37 -3.18 6.34 -1.62
N THR A 38 -3.59 6.37 -2.88
CA THR A 38 -2.94 7.19 -3.92
C THR A 38 -3.91 7.65 -5.00
N ARG A 39 -3.70 8.87 -5.52
CA ARG A 39 -4.41 9.40 -6.71
C ARG A 39 -3.62 9.19 -8.01
N ASP A 40 -2.40 8.64 -7.94
CA ASP A 40 -1.55 8.38 -9.11
C ASP A 40 -2.04 7.13 -9.88
N LYS A 41 -2.55 7.34 -11.10
CA LYS A 41 -3.06 6.28 -11.99
C LYS A 41 -2.00 5.24 -12.36
N VAL A 42 -0.73 5.62 -12.45
CA VAL A 42 0.37 4.69 -12.75
C VAL A 42 0.58 3.73 -11.58
N ARG A 43 0.52 4.24 -10.34
CA ARG A 43 0.64 3.40 -9.13
C ARG A 43 -0.55 2.47 -8.95
N LEU A 44 -1.75 2.88 -9.33
CA LEU A 44 -2.93 2.02 -9.30
C LEU A 44 -2.80 0.80 -10.22
N LYS A 45 -2.00 0.86 -11.29
CA LYS A 45 -1.70 -0.32 -12.12
C LYS A 45 -0.87 -1.37 -11.37
N LEU A 46 0.01 -0.93 -10.47
CA LEU A 46 0.80 -1.82 -9.61
C LEU A 46 0.00 -2.34 -8.41
N ALA A 47 -1.15 -1.75 -8.10
CA ALA A 47 -1.99 -2.13 -6.97
C ALA A 47 -2.39 -3.61 -6.99
N ARG A 48 -2.60 -4.19 -8.18
CA ARG A 48 -2.88 -5.61 -8.33
C ARG A 48 -1.73 -6.49 -7.81
N ARG A 49 -0.50 -6.22 -8.25
CA ARG A 49 0.69 -6.98 -7.81
C ARG A 49 0.98 -6.78 -6.33
N VAL A 50 0.72 -5.57 -5.81
CA VAL A 50 0.85 -5.29 -4.38
C VAL A 50 -0.21 -6.06 -3.58
N ALA A 51 -1.46 -6.14 -4.07
CA ALA A 51 -2.51 -6.93 -3.43
C ALA A 51 -2.21 -8.43 -3.45
N GLU A 52 -1.64 -8.94 -4.54
CA GLU A 52 -1.19 -10.35 -4.67
C GLU A 52 -0.09 -10.71 -3.64
N SER A 53 0.67 -9.73 -3.14
CA SER A 53 1.63 -9.96 -2.03
C SER A 53 0.95 -10.20 -0.67
N GLY A 54 -0.35 -9.94 -0.55
CA GLY A 54 -1.17 -10.22 0.64
C GLY A 54 -0.88 -9.34 1.86
N ARG A 55 -0.18 -8.20 1.70
CA ARG A 55 0.36 -7.42 2.84
C ARG A 55 -0.47 -6.18 3.21
N PHE A 56 -1.03 -5.48 2.22
CA PHE A 56 -1.90 -4.30 2.40
C PHE A 56 -2.63 -3.97 1.09
N ALA A 57 -3.70 -3.17 1.15
CA ALA A 57 -4.44 -2.74 -0.04
C ALA A 57 -3.93 -1.40 -0.57
N LEU A 58 -3.56 -1.32 -1.85
CA LEU A 58 -3.25 -0.06 -2.54
C LEU A 58 -4.49 0.44 -3.28
N LEU A 59 -5.07 1.56 -2.88
CA LEU A 59 -6.37 2.04 -3.38
C LEU A 59 -6.37 3.52 -3.75
N ALA A 60 -7.31 3.89 -4.62
CA ALA A 60 -7.72 5.28 -4.75
C ALA A 60 -8.53 5.72 -3.51
N PRO A 61 -8.49 7.01 -3.11
CA PRO A 61 -9.29 7.50 -1.98
C PRO A 61 -10.79 7.18 -2.10
N ASP A 62 -11.39 7.41 -3.27
CA ASP A 62 -12.78 7.05 -3.54
C ASP A 62 -13.06 5.55 -3.39
N ALA A 63 -12.12 4.71 -3.82
CA ALA A 63 -12.24 3.26 -3.68
C ALA A 63 -12.12 2.80 -2.23
N PHE A 64 -11.29 3.48 -1.43
CA PHE A 64 -11.20 3.24 0.01
C PHE A 64 -12.51 3.58 0.70
N LEU A 65 -13.05 4.80 0.49
CA LEU A 65 -14.34 5.19 1.07
C LEU A 65 -15.46 4.21 0.72
N ARG A 66 -15.56 3.76 -0.54
CA ARG A 66 -16.54 2.75 -0.94
C ARG A 66 -16.36 1.40 -0.26
N ARG A 67 -15.13 1.01 0.08
CA ARG A 67 -14.81 -0.27 0.74
C ARG A 67 -14.91 -0.21 2.27
N THR A 68 -14.66 0.96 2.86
CA THR A 68 -14.54 1.12 4.31
C THR A 68 -15.67 1.94 4.92
N THR A 69 -16.58 2.50 4.13
CA THR A 69 -17.87 2.95 4.65
C THR A 69 -18.55 1.76 5.30
N ARG A 70 -18.41 1.71 6.63
CA ARG A 70 -19.28 0.93 7.50
C ARG A 70 -20.58 1.74 7.59
N PRO A 71 -21.77 1.15 7.38
CA PRO A 71 -22.97 1.79 7.91
C PRO A 71 -22.71 1.95 9.42
N GLU A 72 -22.96 3.15 9.91
CA GLU A 72 -22.62 3.67 11.23
C GLU A 72 -22.43 2.63 12.35
N HIS A 73 -21.25 2.67 12.97
CA HIS A 73 -21.13 2.39 14.39
C HIS A 73 -20.35 3.56 14.98
N GLY A 74 -21.13 4.50 15.50
CA GLY A 74 -20.81 5.50 16.50
C GLY A 74 -19.42 6.11 16.46
N LEU A 75 -19.31 7.29 15.84
CA LEU A 75 -18.47 8.34 16.42
C LEU A 75 -19.11 8.71 17.78
N PRO A 76 -18.43 8.57 18.93
CA PRO A 76 -19.00 9.05 20.18
C PRO A 76 -19.22 10.57 20.07
N PRO A 77 -20.34 11.11 20.57
CA PRO A 77 -20.53 12.55 20.64
C PRO A 77 -19.41 13.16 21.49
N GLY A 78 -18.78 14.20 20.95
CA GLY A 78 -17.91 15.10 21.71
C GLY A 78 -18.72 16.03 22.60
#